data_AF-A0A954N2R5-F1
#
_entry.id   AF-A0A954N2R5-F1
#
_cell.length_a   1.000
_cell.length_b   1.000
_cell.length_c   1.000
_cell.angle_alpha   90.00
_cell.angle_beta   90.00
_cell.angle_gamma   90.00
#
_symmetry.space_group_name_H-M   'P 1'
#
loop_
_entity.id
_entity.type
_entity.pdbx_description
1 polymer ?
#
loop_
_entity_poly.entity_id
_entity_poly.type
_entity_poly.pdbx_seq_one_letter_code
_entity_poly.pdbx_strand_id
1 'polypeptide(L)'
;QMLDGKQRNLALIEKAPHESLVDFRRNGEEIPGLPISELTADQKTVAQETLKFLLEPFRTSDQQEAMQCLTKQGGLDRCTLSFYQEGDLGEDKQWDNWRLEGPSFVWHYRGFPHVHVWVNISDDASVPLNAKG
;
A
#
# COMPACT_ATOMS: atom_id res chain seq x y z
N GLN A 1 -1.09 4.34 20.01
CA GLN A 1 -1.31 4.70 18.58
C GLN A 1 -0.16 4.11 17.78
N MET A 2 -0.42 3.56 16.59
CA MET A 2 0.60 2.86 15.79
C MET A 2 1.67 3.79 15.24
N LEU A 3 1.28 4.89 14.59
CA LEU A 3 2.20 5.88 14.00
C LEU A 3 2.36 7.09 14.91
N ASP A 4 3.57 7.66 14.98
CA ASP A 4 3.84 8.91 15.69
C ASP A 4 3.37 10.15 14.90
N GLY A 5 3.54 11.35 15.46
CA GLY A 5 3.12 12.60 14.82
C GLY A 5 3.85 12.90 13.49
N LYS A 6 5.15 12.63 13.42
CA LYS A 6 5.95 12.85 12.20
C LYS A 6 5.54 11.86 11.12
N GLN A 7 5.39 10.60 11.48
CA GLN A 7 5.00 9.52 10.59
C GLN A 7 3.60 9.75 10.01
N ARG A 8 2.63 10.18 10.83
CA ARG A 8 1.29 10.54 10.33
C ARG A 8 1.32 11.69 9.33
N ASN A 9 2.14 12.71 9.58
CA ASN A 9 2.28 13.84 8.65
C ASN A 9 2.90 13.41 7.32
N LEU A 10 3.86 12.47 7.33
CA LEU A 10 4.44 11.91 6.10
C LEU A 10 3.44 11.02 5.35
N ALA A 11 2.65 10.22 6.08
CA ALA A 11 1.71 9.29 5.49
C ALA A 11 0.47 10.00 4.91
N LEU A 12 0.09 11.18 5.42
CA LEU A 12 -1.10 11.89 4.97
C LEU A 12 -0.84 12.66 3.66
N ILE A 13 -1.57 12.29 2.62
CA ILE A 13 -1.55 12.90 1.30
C ILE A 13 -2.91 13.55 1.02
N GLU A 14 -2.94 14.77 0.52
CA GLU A 14 -4.19 15.52 0.34
C GLU A 14 -5.12 14.84 -0.68
N LYS A 15 -4.59 14.44 -1.82
CA LYS A 15 -5.37 13.94 -2.96
C LYS A 15 -4.82 12.63 -3.52
N ALA A 16 -5.70 11.68 -3.80
CA ALA A 16 -5.31 10.43 -4.44
C ALA A 16 -5.21 10.62 -5.97
N PRO A 17 -4.24 9.97 -6.66
CA PRO A 17 -4.33 9.83 -8.11
C PRO A 17 -5.53 8.95 -8.46
N HIS A 18 -6.12 9.16 -9.64
CA HIS A 18 -7.17 8.29 -10.16
C HIS A 18 -6.69 6.84 -10.20
N GLU A 19 -7.52 5.89 -9.76
CA GLU A 19 -7.11 4.49 -9.57
C GLU A 19 -6.56 3.85 -10.86
N SER A 20 -7.12 4.21 -12.02
CA SER A 20 -6.64 3.75 -13.34
C SER A 20 -5.28 4.30 -13.78
N LEU A 21 -4.74 5.29 -13.07
CA LEU A 21 -3.41 5.87 -13.32
C LEU A 21 -2.34 5.30 -12.39
N VAL A 22 -2.70 4.29 -11.58
CA VAL A 22 -1.79 3.69 -10.60
C VAL A 22 -1.13 2.47 -11.23
N ASP A 23 0.08 2.70 -11.75
CA ASP A 23 0.98 1.66 -12.24
C ASP A 23 2.00 1.23 -11.16
N PHE A 24 2.73 0.16 -11.45
CA PHE A 24 3.97 -0.14 -10.73
C PHE A 24 4.97 1.01 -10.86
N ARG A 25 5.79 1.18 -9.82
CA ARG A 25 6.73 2.29 -9.70
C ARG A 25 8.08 1.81 -10.18
N ARG A 26 8.55 2.36 -11.30
CA ARG A 26 9.86 1.98 -11.84
C ARG A 26 10.96 2.39 -10.87
N ASN A 27 12.08 1.66 -10.88
CA ASN A 27 13.20 1.94 -9.99
C ASN A 27 13.63 3.41 -10.07
N GLY A 28 13.52 4.13 -8.94
CA GLY A 28 13.91 5.53 -8.81
C GLY A 28 12.75 6.53 -8.90
N GLU A 29 11.54 6.08 -9.24
CA GLU A 29 10.34 6.91 -9.10
C GLU A 29 10.00 7.08 -7.61
N GLU A 30 9.77 8.33 -7.20
CA GLU A 30 9.39 8.64 -5.85
C GLU A 30 7.93 8.27 -5.61
N ILE A 31 7.67 7.62 -4.48
CA ILE A 31 6.33 7.26 -4.03
C ILE A 31 5.97 8.20 -2.87
N PRO A 32 4.91 9.01 -2.99
CA PRO A 32 4.52 9.92 -1.91
C PRO A 32 3.95 9.12 -0.72
N GLY A 33 4.31 9.50 0.50
CA GLY A 33 3.81 8.90 1.73
C GLY A 33 4.90 8.63 2.75
N LEU A 34 4.61 7.76 3.70
CA LEU A 34 5.55 7.29 4.73
C LEU A 34 6.30 6.05 4.24
N PRO A 35 7.61 6.12 3.96
CA PRO A 35 8.39 4.93 3.65
C PRO A 35 8.34 3.97 4.83
N ILE A 36 8.08 2.70 4.56
CA ILE A 36 8.07 1.67 5.62
C ILE A 36 9.44 1.56 6.28
N SER A 37 10.53 1.91 5.58
CA SER A 37 11.87 1.98 6.14
C SER A 37 12.00 2.95 7.33
N GLU A 38 11.15 3.97 7.42
CA GLU A 38 11.10 4.96 8.52
C GLU A 38 10.28 4.47 9.74
N LEU A 39 9.71 3.26 9.67
CA LEU A 39 9.03 2.63 10.79
C LEU A 39 10.03 2.00 11.77
N THR A 40 9.66 1.98 13.04
CA THR A 40 10.37 1.22 14.08
C THR A 40 10.20 -0.30 13.85
N ALA A 41 11.03 -1.12 14.50
CA ALA A 41 11.00 -2.56 14.33
C ALA A 41 9.64 -3.20 14.71
N ASP A 42 9.00 -2.70 15.77
CA ASP A 42 7.67 -3.13 16.20
C ASP A 42 6.58 -2.71 15.20
N GLN A 43 6.64 -1.49 14.68
CA GLN A 43 5.73 -1.03 13.63
C GLN A 43 5.88 -1.85 12.33
N LYS A 44 7.12 -2.19 11.94
CA LYS A 44 7.37 -3.07 10.79
C LYS A 44 6.79 -4.47 11.00
N THR A 45 6.89 -5.01 12.21
CA THR A 45 6.26 -6.30 12.56
C THR A 45 4.76 -6.23 12.32
N VAL A 46 4.10 -5.17 12.78
CA VAL A 46 2.65 -5.00 12.58
C VAL A 46 2.29 -4.82 11.11
N ALA A 47 3.10 -4.10 10.33
CA ALA A 47 2.89 -3.98 8.88
C ALA A 47 2.97 -5.35 8.18
N GLN A 48 3.93 -6.19 8.57
CA GLN A 48 4.07 -7.56 8.06
C GLN A 48 2.88 -8.44 8.45
N GLU A 49 2.44 -8.38 9.70
CA GLU A 49 1.26 -9.13 10.18
C GLU A 49 -0.02 -8.68 9.48
N THR A 50 -0.18 -7.37 9.27
CA THR A 50 -1.32 -6.80 8.53
C THR A 50 -1.35 -7.32 7.10
N LEU A 51 -0.21 -7.30 6.38
CA LEU A 51 -0.16 -7.84 5.02
C LEU A 51 -0.50 -9.35 4.98
N LYS A 52 0.00 -10.13 5.95
CA LYS A 52 -0.34 -11.55 6.07
C LYS A 52 -1.85 -11.74 6.24
N PHE A 53 -2.44 -10.98 7.17
CA PHE A 53 -3.88 -11.01 7.42
C PHE A 53 -4.70 -10.66 6.17
N LEU A 54 -4.29 -9.63 5.43
CA LEU A 54 -4.92 -9.23 4.18
C LEU A 54 -4.84 -10.32 3.09
N LEU A 55 -3.81 -11.17 3.13
CA LEU A 55 -3.62 -12.28 2.21
C LEU A 55 -4.33 -13.58 2.64
N GLU A 56 -4.79 -13.69 3.89
CA GLU A 56 -5.45 -14.90 4.42
C GLU A 56 -6.61 -15.45 3.56
N PRO A 57 -7.47 -14.62 2.93
CA PRO A 57 -8.57 -15.12 2.12
C PRO A 57 -8.16 -15.85 0.83
N PHE A 58 -6.91 -15.68 0.38
CA PHE A 58 -6.41 -16.29 -0.85
C PHE A 58 -5.90 -17.72 -0.61
N ARG A 59 -5.68 -18.49 -1.68
CA ARG A 59 -5.11 -19.84 -1.55
C ARG A 59 -3.68 -19.72 -1.02
N THR A 60 -3.23 -20.73 -0.27
CA THR A 60 -1.86 -20.76 0.28
C THR A 60 -0.79 -20.58 -0.80
N SER A 61 -0.99 -21.11 -2.01
CA SER A 61 -0.08 -20.88 -3.15
C SER A 61 0.05 -19.41 -3.51
N ASP A 62 -1.09 -18.71 -3.58
CA ASP A 62 -1.17 -17.32 -4.02
C ASP A 62 -0.59 -16.39 -2.94
N GLN A 63 -0.82 -16.73 -1.66
CA GLN A 63 -0.20 -16.07 -0.52
C GLN A 63 1.34 -16.17 -0.59
N GLN A 64 1.86 -17.38 -0.85
CA GLN A 64 3.29 -17.62 -0.95
C GLN A 64 3.91 -16.89 -2.15
N GLU A 65 3.28 -16.97 -3.31
CA GLU A 65 3.71 -16.27 -4.53
C GLU A 65 3.73 -14.76 -4.29
N ALA A 66 2.69 -14.20 -3.68
CA ALA A 66 2.64 -12.78 -3.36
C ALA A 66 3.82 -12.36 -2.45
N MET A 67 4.08 -13.11 -1.38
CA MET A 67 5.19 -12.82 -0.48
C MET A 67 6.55 -12.98 -1.17
N GLN A 68 6.70 -13.93 -2.09
CA GLN A 68 7.93 -14.12 -2.88
C GLN A 68 8.18 -12.93 -3.82
N CYS A 69 7.17 -12.50 -4.57
CA CYS A 69 7.22 -11.33 -5.43
C CYS A 69 7.65 -10.07 -4.66
N LEU A 70 7.00 -9.81 -3.52
CA LEU A 70 7.34 -8.68 -2.66
C LEU A 70 8.76 -8.79 -2.11
N THR A 71 9.18 -9.97 -1.64
CA THR A 71 10.54 -10.20 -1.11
C THR A 71 11.60 -9.95 -2.18
N LYS A 72 11.36 -10.35 -3.43
CA LYS A 72 12.27 -10.12 -4.56
C LYS A 72 12.53 -8.63 -4.83
N GLN A 73 11.58 -7.77 -4.48
CA GLN A 73 11.72 -6.31 -4.59
C GLN A 73 12.32 -5.63 -3.35
N GLY A 74 12.79 -6.40 -2.37
CA GLY A 74 13.31 -5.89 -1.10
C GLY A 74 12.28 -5.80 0.02
N GLY A 75 11.14 -6.48 -0.13
CA GLY A 75 10.15 -6.63 0.92
C GLY A 75 9.39 -5.33 1.23
N LEU A 76 8.73 -5.30 2.39
CA LEU A 76 7.99 -4.13 2.83
C LEU A 76 8.86 -2.89 3.04
N ASP A 77 10.16 -3.03 3.31
CA ASP A 77 11.08 -1.89 3.48
C ASP A 77 11.22 -1.04 2.20
N ARG A 78 10.82 -1.57 1.05
CA ARG A 78 10.79 -0.87 -0.23
C ARG A 78 9.40 -0.31 -0.56
N CYS A 79 8.44 -0.46 0.35
CA CYS A 79 7.10 0.09 0.21
C CYS A 79 6.95 1.42 0.94
N THR A 80 5.93 2.16 0.54
CA THR A 80 5.49 3.44 1.11
C THR A 80 4.00 3.34 1.42
N LEU A 81 3.62 3.78 2.61
CA LEU A 81 2.26 3.81 3.10
C LEU A 81 1.69 5.23 2.99
N SER A 82 0.52 5.35 2.38
CA SER A 82 -0.14 6.63 2.17
C SER A 82 -1.60 6.55 2.58
N PHE A 83 -2.06 7.53 3.34
CA PHE A 83 -3.47 7.78 3.66
C PHE A 83 -3.91 9.03 2.91
N TYR A 84 -5.04 8.96 2.23
CA TYR A 84 -5.55 10.07 1.44
C TYR A 84 -6.64 10.80 2.20
N GLN A 85 -6.53 12.13 2.28
CA GLN A 85 -7.55 12.98 2.90
C GLN A 85 -8.82 13.07 2.02
N GLU A 86 -8.66 12.96 0.71
CA GLU A 86 -9.79 12.83 -0.22
C GLU A 86 -10.58 11.55 0.06
N GLY A 87 -11.88 11.71 0.34
CA GLY A 87 -12.78 10.61 0.66
C GLY A 87 -12.86 10.25 2.14
N ASP A 88 -12.34 11.09 3.04
CA ASP A 88 -12.53 11.01 4.50
C ASP A 88 -14.03 11.01 4.84
N LEU A 89 -14.54 9.90 5.37
CA LEU A 89 -15.95 9.74 5.67
C LEU A 89 -16.27 10.32 7.05
N GLY A 90 -17.14 11.32 7.09
CA GLY A 90 -17.59 11.89 8.36
C GLY A 90 -16.58 12.82 9.04
N GLU A 91 -15.52 13.23 8.32
CA GLU A 91 -14.49 14.18 8.77
C GLU A 91 -13.78 13.76 10.07
N ASP A 92 -13.78 12.46 10.36
CA ASP A 92 -13.19 11.91 11.57
C ASP A 92 -11.69 11.61 11.41
N LYS A 93 -11.15 11.81 10.19
CA LYS A 93 -9.77 11.60 9.81
C LYS A 93 -9.35 10.13 9.97
N GLN A 94 -10.32 9.22 9.88
CA GLN A 94 -10.05 7.79 9.83
C GLN A 94 -9.59 7.36 8.44
N TRP A 95 -8.95 6.20 8.39
CA TRP A 95 -8.11 5.75 7.29
C TRP A 95 -8.94 5.07 6.21
N ASP A 96 -9.91 5.79 5.66
CA ASP A 96 -10.91 5.23 4.73
C ASP A 96 -10.40 5.12 3.29
N ASN A 97 -9.25 5.72 2.99
CA ASN A 97 -8.60 5.67 1.69
C ASN A 97 -7.10 5.56 1.90
N TRP A 98 -6.51 4.42 1.56
CA TRP A 98 -5.08 4.20 1.74
C TRP A 98 -4.48 3.32 0.65
N ARG A 99 -3.15 3.39 0.56
CA ARG A 99 -2.39 2.55 -0.33
C ARG A 99 -1.04 2.18 0.26
N LEU A 100 -0.61 0.96 -0.04
CA LEU A 100 0.74 0.48 0.20
C LEU A 100 1.38 0.22 -1.17
N GLU A 101 2.37 1.03 -1.54
CA GLU A 101 3.01 1.01 -2.86
C GLU A 101 4.50 0.67 -2.73
N GLY A 102 5.01 -0.25 -3.54
CA GLY A 102 6.41 -0.56 -3.73
C GLY A 102 6.75 -0.70 -5.22
N PRO A 103 7.96 -1.16 -5.59
CA PRO A 103 8.40 -1.19 -6.99
C PRO A 103 7.46 -1.98 -7.91
N SER A 104 7.10 -3.21 -7.55
CA SER A 104 6.14 -4.05 -8.28
C SER A 104 5.00 -4.55 -7.39
N PHE A 105 4.56 -3.68 -6.48
CA PHE A 105 3.51 -3.98 -5.52
C PHE A 105 2.62 -2.76 -5.31
N VAL A 106 1.31 -2.94 -5.40
CA VAL A 106 0.34 -1.92 -5.00
C VAL A 106 -0.84 -2.60 -4.34
N TRP A 107 -1.16 -2.20 -3.12
CA TRP A 107 -2.41 -2.55 -2.45
C TRP A 107 -3.23 -1.30 -2.20
N HIS A 108 -4.45 -1.25 -2.69
CA HIS A 108 -5.34 -0.11 -2.53
C HIS A 108 -6.61 -0.49 -1.77
N TYR A 109 -7.07 0.43 -0.92
CA TYR A 109 -8.35 0.37 -0.25
C TYR A 109 -9.03 1.74 -0.28
N ARG A 110 -10.33 1.77 -0.56
CA ARG A 110 -11.19 2.94 -0.44
C ARG A 110 -12.58 2.53 0.05
N GLY A 111 -13.09 3.17 1.10
CA GLY A 111 -14.38 2.85 1.74
C GLY A 111 -15.61 3.52 1.10
N PHE A 112 -15.46 4.67 0.44
CA PHE A 112 -16.56 5.49 -0.11
C PHE A 112 -16.37 5.85 -1.58
N PRO A 113 -17.43 5.89 -2.43
CA PRO A 113 -18.87 5.71 -2.10
C PRO A 113 -19.33 4.26 -1.93
N HIS A 114 -18.47 3.30 -2.27
CA HIS A 114 -18.62 1.88 -1.98
C HIS A 114 -17.23 1.34 -1.69
N VAL A 115 -17.17 0.23 -0.95
CA VAL A 115 -15.90 -0.41 -0.62
C VAL A 115 -15.25 -0.95 -1.90
N HIS A 116 -14.04 -0.48 -2.17
CA HIS A 116 -13.21 -0.91 -3.27
C HIS A 116 -11.84 -1.34 -2.73
N VAL A 117 -11.39 -2.52 -3.13
CA VAL A 117 -10.09 -3.08 -2.77
C VAL A 117 -9.51 -3.82 -3.97
N TRP A 118 -8.24 -3.57 -4.25
CA TRP A 118 -7.51 -4.30 -5.27
C TRP A 118 -6.03 -4.36 -4.92
N VAL A 119 -5.36 -5.37 -5.47
CA VAL A 119 -3.92 -5.58 -5.33
C VAL A 119 -3.32 -5.94 -6.68
N ASN A 120 -2.22 -5.28 -7.02
CA ASN A 120 -1.35 -5.66 -8.12
C ASN A 120 -0.02 -6.07 -7.53
N ILE A 121 0.46 -7.25 -7.91
CA ILE A 121 1.74 -7.77 -7.43
C ILE A 121 2.43 -8.55 -8.54
N SER A 122 3.72 -8.30 -8.69
CA SER A 122 4.57 -8.99 -9.66
C SER A 122 5.99 -9.07 -9.12
N ASP A 123 6.80 -9.92 -9.74
CA ASP A 123 8.23 -10.01 -9.51
C ASP A 123 9.04 -9.10 -10.46
N ASP A 124 8.35 -8.33 -11.32
CA ASP A 124 8.88 -7.35 -12.26
C ASP A 124 8.00 -6.08 -12.33
N ALA A 125 8.59 -4.91 -12.09
CA ALA A 125 7.92 -3.61 -12.10
C ALA A 125 7.57 -3.10 -13.52
N SER A 126 8.06 -3.77 -14.57
CA SER A 126 7.80 -3.40 -15.96
C SER A 126 6.50 -3.99 -16.52
N VAL A 127 5.88 -4.92 -15.81
CA VAL A 127 4.64 -5.57 -16.24
C VAL A 127 3.50 -4.55 -16.33
N PRO A 128 2.81 -4.42 -17.48
CA PRO A 128 1.67 -3.53 -17.60
C PRO A 128 0.51 -4.04 -16.75
N LEU A 129 -0.11 -3.14 -15.98
CA LEU A 129 -1.26 -3.47 -15.16
C LEU A 129 -2.54 -3.47 -15.99
N ASN A 130 -3.54 -4.21 -15.52
CA ASN A 130 -4.85 -4.32 -16.16
C ASN A 130 -5.95 -3.59 -15.37
N ALA A 131 -5.58 -2.78 -14.36
CA ALA A 131 -6.52 -2.02 -13.55
C ALA A 131 -7.34 -1.07 -14.43
N LYS A 132 -8.67 -1.24 -14.40
CA LYS A 132 -9.63 -0.31 -15.00
C LYS A 132 -10.38 0.36 -13.85
N GLY A 133 -9.86 1.51 -13.42
CA GLY A 133 -10.53 2.41 -12.46
C GLY A 133 -11.60 3.24 -13.13
#